data_AF-A0A6P4I9S9-F1
#
_entry.id   AF-A0A6P4I9S9-F1
#
_cell.length_a   1.000
_cell.length_b   1.000
_cell.length_c   1.000
_cell.angle_alpha   90.00
_cell.angle_beta   90.00
_cell.angle_gamma   90.00
#
_symmetry.space_group_name_H-M   'P 1'
#
loop_
_entity.id
_entity.type
_entity.pdbx_description
1 polymer ?
#
loop_
_entity_poly.entity_id
_entity_poly.type
_entity_poly.pdbx_seq_one_letter_code
_entity_poly.pdbx_strand_id
1 'polypeptide(L)'
;MLRTFVASALRSVCRQSPAVTPLVPLVQQTQRASLVTLARPSLLPVPSLTPTPFLQLPISLGATGSPPSTRSVTKFSLIKGKRKTVKAVLKRFKRLEWGAWIRTHSGRQKKLFKKSGALRRRLKQHVFTNATQSWLLDKMVTSYWRRPKHYINDPYRPYHSRDEYFATQSKTFKV
;
A
#
# COMPACT_ATOMS: atom_id res chain seq x y z
N MET A 1 49.18 37.38 -46.92
CA MET A 1 49.59 36.01 -47.30
C MET A 1 50.44 35.42 -46.18
N LEU A 2 50.32 34.11 -45.92
CA LEU A 2 50.99 33.27 -44.90
C LEU A 2 50.53 33.51 -43.44
N ARG A 3 49.76 32.61 -42.80
CA ARG A 3 50.02 31.22 -42.33
C ARG A 3 51.07 31.14 -41.22
N THR A 4 50.62 30.93 -39.98
CA THR A 4 51.29 30.06 -39.01
C THR A 4 50.23 29.33 -38.18
N PHE A 5 50.21 28.00 -38.36
CA PHE A 5 49.51 27.02 -37.53
C PHE A 5 50.45 26.59 -36.40
N VAL A 6 49.96 26.53 -35.16
CA VAL A 6 50.55 25.71 -34.09
C VAL A 6 49.44 24.96 -33.38
N ALA A 7 49.64 23.65 -33.27
CA ALA A 7 48.72 22.63 -32.79
C ALA A 7 48.61 22.56 -31.26
N SER A 8 47.55 21.95 -30.73
CA SER A 8 47.68 20.85 -29.76
C SER A 8 46.35 20.18 -29.35
N ALA A 9 46.30 18.87 -29.64
CA ALA A 9 45.80 17.75 -28.84
C ALA A 9 44.44 17.83 -28.09
N LEU A 10 43.42 17.20 -28.68
CA LEU A 10 42.26 16.66 -27.97
C LEU A 10 42.61 15.28 -27.39
N ARG A 11 42.60 15.14 -26.07
CA ARG A 11 42.59 13.82 -25.40
C ARG A 11 41.14 13.34 -25.29
N SER A 12 40.79 12.38 -26.13
CA SER A 12 39.57 11.58 -26.02
C SER A 12 39.77 10.53 -24.93
N VAL A 13 38.97 10.59 -23.85
CA VAL A 13 38.95 9.56 -22.81
C VAL A 13 37.79 8.61 -23.11
N CYS A 14 38.13 7.51 -23.78
CA CYS A 14 37.28 6.32 -23.86
C CYS A 14 37.19 5.66 -22.49
N ARG A 15 36.02 5.71 -21.85
CA ARG A 15 35.72 4.95 -20.64
C ARG A 15 35.18 3.58 -21.05
N GLN A 16 36.05 2.57 -21.06
CA GLN A 16 35.66 1.18 -21.28
C GLN A 16 34.87 0.64 -20.07
N SER A 17 33.91 -0.23 -20.36
CA SER A 17 33.09 -0.97 -19.39
C SER A 17 33.74 -2.32 -19.08
N PRO A 18 33.85 -2.76 -17.82
CA PRO A 18 34.35 -4.09 -17.52
C PRO A 18 33.29 -5.17 -17.74
N ALA A 19 33.76 -6.28 -18.30
CA ALA A 19 33.03 -7.48 -18.68
C ALA A 19 32.53 -8.28 -17.46
N VAL A 20 31.39 -8.96 -17.67
CA VAL A 20 30.70 -9.84 -16.72
C VAL A 20 31.25 -11.27 -16.85
N THR A 21 31.70 -11.86 -15.74
CA THR A 21 31.98 -13.29 -15.60
C THR A 21 30.77 -14.00 -14.97
N PRO A 22 30.22 -15.07 -15.56
CA PRO A 22 29.26 -15.93 -14.88
C PRO A 22 29.96 -17.15 -14.27
N LEU A 23 30.00 -17.24 -12.94
CA LEU A 23 30.29 -18.48 -12.22
C LEU A 23 28.99 -19.10 -11.71
N VAL A 24 28.84 -20.37 -12.09
CA VAL A 24 27.78 -21.33 -11.79
C VAL A 24 27.59 -21.55 -10.28
N PRO A 25 26.36 -21.85 -9.82
CA PRO A 25 26.20 -22.72 -8.66
C PRO A 25 25.44 -24.00 -9.02
N LEU A 26 26.16 -25.10 -8.82
CA LEU A 26 25.73 -26.49 -8.71
C LEU A 26 24.71 -26.62 -7.57
N VAL A 27 23.44 -26.87 -7.90
CA VAL A 27 22.40 -27.23 -6.92
C VAL A 27 22.41 -28.74 -6.75
N GLN A 28 23.08 -29.20 -5.69
CA GLN A 28 22.91 -30.56 -5.16
C GLN A 28 22.10 -30.48 -3.86
N GLN A 29 20.95 -31.16 -3.91
CA GLN A 29 20.56 -32.20 -2.95
C GLN A 29 20.49 -31.78 -1.47
N THR A 30 19.28 -31.76 -0.91
CA THR A 30 18.89 -32.75 0.10
C THR A 30 17.41 -32.64 0.46
N GLN A 31 16.73 -33.78 0.42
CA GLN A 31 15.41 -33.98 0.95
C GLN A 31 15.46 -33.92 2.49
N ARG A 32 14.51 -33.21 3.11
CA ARG A 32 14.11 -33.43 4.52
C ARG A 32 12.58 -33.56 4.51
N ALA A 33 12.07 -34.80 4.51
CA ALA A 33 11.84 -35.63 5.68
C ALA A 33 10.64 -35.12 6.52
N SER A 34 9.50 -35.68 6.14
CA SER A 34 8.27 -36.05 6.84
C SER A 34 8.07 -35.70 8.33
N LEU A 35 6.90 -35.09 8.55
CA LEU A 35 5.89 -35.28 9.60
C LEU A 35 6.27 -36.07 10.86
N VAL A 36 6.18 -35.39 12.01
CA VAL A 36 5.86 -36.03 13.31
C VAL A 36 4.89 -35.12 14.06
N THR A 37 3.58 -35.39 13.91
CA THR A 37 2.55 -34.88 14.82
C THR A 37 2.26 -35.98 15.83
N LEU A 38 2.71 -35.81 17.07
CA LEU A 38 2.38 -36.70 18.18
C LEU A 38 0.91 -36.45 18.58
N ALA A 39 -0.02 -37.16 17.93
CA ALA A 39 -1.42 -37.19 18.33
C ALA A 39 -1.57 -38.14 19.51
N ARG A 40 -1.91 -37.58 20.68
CA ARG A 40 -2.27 -38.32 21.89
C ARG A 40 -3.70 -38.86 21.76
N PRO A 41 -3.96 -40.17 21.85
CA PRO A 41 -5.32 -40.68 21.94
C PRO A 41 -5.74 -40.68 23.42
N SER A 42 -6.65 -39.80 23.81
CA SER A 42 -7.40 -39.97 25.06
C SER A 42 -8.79 -40.51 24.70
N LEU A 43 -8.91 -41.83 24.81
CA LEU A 43 -10.17 -42.56 24.82
C LEU A 43 -10.88 -42.25 26.13
N LEU A 44 -12.03 -41.57 26.07
CA LEU A 44 -13.07 -41.70 27.09
C LEU A 44 -14.45 -41.70 26.39
N PRO A 45 -15.23 -42.79 26.52
CA PRO A 45 -16.62 -42.83 26.08
C PRO A 45 -17.51 -42.13 27.12
N VAL A 46 -18.39 -41.23 26.67
CA VAL A 46 -19.49 -40.71 27.51
C VAL A 46 -20.81 -41.06 26.84
N PRO A 47 -21.75 -41.69 27.58
CA PRO A 47 -22.94 -42.32 27.00
C PRO A 47 -24.03 -41.32 26.58
N SER A 48 -24.72 -41.72 25.52
CA SER A 48 -25.94 -41.18 24.93
C SER A 48 -27.15 -41.30 25.87
N LEU A 49 -27.93 -40.22 26.00
CA LEU A 49 -29.32 -40.28 26.45
C LEU A 49 -30.21 -39.31 25.64
N THR A 50 -31.04 -39.93 24.79
CA THR A 50 -32.40 -39.57 24.32
C THR A 50 -32.67 -38.25 23.56
N PRO A 51 -33.31 -38.33 22.37
CA PRO A 51 -33.83 -37.17 21.63
C PRO A 51 -35.32 -36.90 21.95
N THR A 52 -35.65 -35.67 22.32
CA THR A 52 -37.04 -35.17 22.30
C THR A 52 -37.28 -34.43 20.97
N PRO A 53 -38.27 -34.83 20.14
CA PRO A 53 -38.60 -34.09 18.93
C PRO A 53 -39.52 -32.92 19.29
N PHE A 54 -38.95 -31.76 19.61
CA PHE A 54 -39.70 -30.51 19.55
C PHE A 54 -39.78 -30.09 18.07
N LEU A 55 -40.94 -30.35 17.45
CA LEU A 55 -41.30 -29.81 16.14
C LEU A 55 -41.41 -28.28 16.26
N GLN A 56 -40.30 -27.59 16.09
CA GLN A 56 -40.30 -26.16 15.78
C GLN A 56 -40.23 -26.02 14.25
N LEU A 57 -41.34 -25.65 13.62
CA LEU A 57 -41.31 -25.07 12.29
C LEU A 57 -40.48 -23.78 12.34
N PRO A 58 -39.37 -23.65 11.58
CA PRO A 58 -38.91 -22.32 11.24
C PRO A 58 -39.85 -21.80 10.14
N ILE A 59 -40.78 -20.94 10.52
CA ILE A 59 -41.33 -19.93 9.60
C ILE A 59 -40.15 -19.05 9.18
N SER A 60 -39.42 -19.51 8.16
CA SER A 60 -38.50 -18.69 7.40
C SER A 60 -39.33 -17.84 6.45
N LEU A 61 -39.91 -16.76 6.98
CA LEU A 61 -40.33 -15.64 6.15
C LEU A 61 -39.11 -15.22 5.33
N GLY A 62 -39.22 -15.42 4.02
CA GLY A 62 -38.17 -15.17 3.06
C GLY A 62 -37.68 -13.73 3.14
N ALA A 63 -36.59 -13.52 3.86
CA ALA A 63 -35.68 -12.44 3.53
C ALA A 63 -34.99 -12.88 2.23
N THR A 64 -35.49 -12.37 1.10
CA THR A 64 -34.73 -12.19 -0.14
C THR A 64 -33.58 -11.20 0.11
N GLY A 65 -32.71 -11.54 1.07
CA GLY A 65 -31.51 -10.81 1.37
C GLY A 65 -30.50 -11.16 0.30
N SER A 66 -30.38 -10.29 -0.71
CA SER A 66 -29.20 -10.30 -1.58
C SER A 66 -27.95 -10.44 -0.70
N PRO A 67 -26.97 -11.29 -1.06
CA PRO A 67 -25.76 -11.46 -0.24
C PRO A 67 -25.16 -10.08 0.05
N PRO A 68 -24.72 -9.80 1.29
CA PRO A 68 -24.22 -8.49 1.66
C PRO A 68 -23.11 -8.12 0.68
N SER A 69 -23.31 -7.02 -0.04
CA SER A 69 -22.38 -6.54 -1.05
C SER A 69 -20.96 -6.44 -0.44
N THR A 70 -20.04 -7.29 -0.91
CA THR A 70 -18.60 -7.27 -0.56
C THR A 70 -17.90 -5.96 -0.98
N ARG A 71 -18.60 -5.10 -1.72
CA ARG A 71 -18.05 -3.90 -2.35
C ARG A 71 -17.82 -2.81 -1.30
N SER A 72 -16.56 -2.40 -1.11
CA SER A 72 -16.18 -1.34 -0.16
C SER A 72 -16.62 0.07 -0.58
N VAL A 73 -16.96 0.31 -1.85
CA VAL A 73 -17.28 1.64 -2.40
C VAL A 73 -18.73 1.72 -2.89
N THR A 74 -19.48 2.70 -2.39
CA THR A 74 -20.82 3.04 -2.88
C THR A 74 -20.74 3.99 -4.07
N LYS A 75 -21.03 3.47 -5.28
CA LYS A 75 -21.02 4.25 -6.53
C LYS A 75 -22.17 5.26 -6.61
N PHE A 76 -23.38 4.84 -6.22
CA PHE A 76 -24.59 5.66 -6.25
C PHE A 76 -25.30 5.51 -4.91
N SER A 77 -25.62 6.62 -4.26
CA SER A 77 -26.40 6.62 -3.02
C SER A 77 -27.89 6.54 -3.31
N LEU A 78 -28.65 5.83 -2.49
CA LEU A 78 -30.10 5.67 -2.67
C LEU A 78 -30.85 7.01 -2.72
N ILE A 79 -30.51 7.96 -1.85
CA ILE A 79 -31.24 9.24 -1.74
C ILE A 79 -30.82 10.24 -2.84
N LYS A 80 -29.51 10.50 -2.98
CA LYS A 80 -29.02 11.59 -3.85
C LYS A 80 -28.52 11.11 -5.21
N GLY A 81 -28.43 9.81 -5.45
CA GLY A 81 -27.79 9.23 -6.64
C GLY A 81 -26.29 9.56 -6.79
N LYS A 82 -25.59 10.05 -5.75
CA LYS A 82 -24.18 10.48 -5.84
C LYS A 82 -23.22 9.47 -5.23
N ARG A 83 -21.97 9.45 -5.71
CA ARG A 83 -20.88 8.63 -5.15
C ARG A 83 -20.60 9.02 -3.70
N LYS A 84 -20.35 8.01 -2.85
CA LYS A 84 -19.94 8.20 -1.45
C LYS A 84 -18.46 7.87 -1.28
N THR A 85 -17.82 8.63 -0.39
CA THR A 85 -16.43 8.42 0.00
C THR A 85 -16.34 7.37 1.10
N VAL A 86 -15.35 6.48 1.00
CA VAL A 86 -15.02 5.54 2.08
C VAL A 86 -14.35 6.29 3.22
N LYS A 87 -15.03 6.42 4.37
CA LYS A 87 -14.55 7.20 5.51
C LYS A 87 -13.29 6.61 6.16
N ALA A 88 -13.07 5.31 6.04
CA ALA A 88 -11.86 4.66 6.54
C ALA A 88 -10.58 5.21 5.87
N VAL A 89 -10.66 5.61 4.60
CA VAL A 89 -9.52 6.22 3.88
C VAL A 89 -9.16 7.55 4.51
N LEU A 90 -10.14 8.42 4.70
CA LEU A 90 -9.93 9.76 5.26
C LEU A 90 -9.33 9.73 6.68
N LYS A 91 -9.68 8.72 7.48
CA LYS A 91 -9.16 8.56 8.84
C LYS A 91 -7.72 8.07 8.90
N ARG A 92 -7.22 7.43 7.84
CA ARG A 92 -5.94 6.70 7.85
C ARG A 92 -4.88 7.29 6.91
N PHE A 93 -5.30 8.02 5.89
CA PHE A 93 -4.42 8.55 4.84
C PHE A 93 -4.68 10.05 4.62
N LYS A 94 -3.62 10.80 4.34
CA LYS A 94 -3.67 12.23 3.94
C LYS A 94 -3.29 12.35 2.47
N ARG A 95 -4.09 13.08 1.68
CA ARG A 95 -3.82 13.41 0.28
C ARG A 95 -2.97 14.67 0.19
N LEU A 96 -1.91 14.64 -0.61
CA LEU A 96 -1.14 15.81 -1.04
C LEU A 96 -1.65 16.32 -2.38
N GLU A 97 -1.51 17.60 -2.70
CA GLU A 97 -2.10 18.21 -3.91
C GLU A 97 -1.64 17.54 -5.20
N TRP A 98 -0.33 17.30 -5.36
CA TRP A 98 0.26 16.72 -6.57
C TRP A 98 -0.13 15.27 -6.90
N GLY A 99 -0.74 14.51 -5.97
CA GLY A 99 -1.21 13.15 -6.28
C GLY A 99 -0.98 12.10 -5.21
N ALA A 100 0.04 12.27 -4.37
CA ALA A 100 0.43 11.22 -3.43
C ALA A 100 -0.44 11.16 -2.18
N TRP A 101 -0.43 9.97 -1.57
CA TRP A 101 -1.01 9.74 -0.26
C TRP A 101 0.07 9.40 0.76
N ILE A 102 -0.09 9.94 1.96
CA ILE A 102 0.77 9.67 3.11
C ILE A 102 0.03 8.76 4.09
N ARG A 103 0.75 7.79 4.66
CA ARG A 103 0.28 6.96 5.79
C ARG A 103 1.34 6.84 6.88
N THR A 104 0.90 6.46 8.08
CA THR A 104 1.81 5.97 9.14
C THR A 104 2.07 4.47 8.97
N HIS A 105 3.19 3.97 9.51
CA HIS A 105 3.37 2.53 9.64
C HIS A 105 2.33 1.86 10.55
N SER A 106 1.88 0.67 10.14
CA SER A 106 0.97 -0.16 10.92
C SER A 106 1.62 -0.65 12.21
N GLY A 107 0.83 -0.77 13.27
CA GLY A 107 1.30 -1.32 14.54
C GLY A 107 2.31 -0.43 15.28
N ARG A 108 2.50 0.85 14.91
CA ARG A 108 3.47 1.74 15.54
C ARG A 108 3.31 1.88 17.06
N GLN A 109 2.08 1.81 17.56
CA GLN A 109 1.73 1.92 18.99
C GLN A 109 1.59 0.56 19.70
N LYS A 110 1.75 -0.57 19.01
CA LYS A 110 1.54 -1.91 19.60
C LYS A 110 2.87 -2.55 20.00
N LYS A 111 2.85 -3.31 21.12
CA LYS A 111 3.98 -4.12 21.61
C LYS A 111 5.31 -3.34 21.66
N LEU A 112 5.28 -2.08 22.13
CA LEU A 112 6.45 -1.19 22.14
C LEU A 112 7.61 -1.74 22.99
N PHE A 113 7.30 -2.44 24.07
CA PHE A 113 8.29 -3.05 24.97
C PHE A 113 9.19 -4.10 24.29
N LYS A 114 8.68 -4.81 23.27
CA LYS A 114 9.48 -5.81 22.52
C LYS A 114 10.28 -5.20 21.37
N LYS A 115 10.12 -3.91 21.08
CA LYS A 115 10.68 -3.27 19.88
C LYS A 115 11.96 -2.51 20.22
N SER A 116 13.00 -2.72 19.43
CA SER A 116 14.25 -1.95 19.53
C SER A 116 14.03 -0.45 19.33
N GLY A 117 14.95 0.37 19.84
CA GLY A 117 14.91 1.83 19.65
C GLY A 117 14.84 2.23 18.17
N ALA A 118 15.67 1.60 17.32
CA ALA A 118 15.70 1.86 15.88
C ALA A 118 14.38 1.52 15.19
N LEU A 119 13.75 0.39 15.53
CA LEU A 119 12.45 0.00 14.98
C LEU A 119 11.35 0.98 15.42
N ARG A 120 11.35 1.39 16.69
CA ARG A 120 10.41 2.41 17.20
C ARG A 120 10.55 3.73 16.45
N ARG A 121 11.78 4.17 16.16
CA ARG A 121 12.04 5.37 15.35
C ARG A 121 11.47 5.25 13.94
N ARG A 122 11.76 4.14 13.24
CA ARG A 122 11.24 3.88 11.89
C ARG A 122 9.70 3.89 11.86
N LEU A 123 9.05 3.22 12.81
CA LEU A 123 7.59 3.12 12.86
C LEU A 123 6.87 4.46 13.12
N LYS A 124 7.55 5.45 13.71
CA LYS A 124 7.01 6.79 13.90
C LYS A 124 6.96 7.60 12.61
N GLN A 125 7.74 7.22 11.60
CA GLN A 125 7.85 7.97 10.34
C GLN A 125 6.59 7.83 9.49
N HIS A 126 6.30 8.89 8.73
CA HIS A 126 5.29 8.89 7.68
C HIS A 126 5.91 8.41 6.37
N VAL A 127 5.17 7.59 5.63
CA VAL A 127 5.64 6.96 4.40
C VAL A 127 4.60 7.12 3.30
N PHE A 128 5.08 7.31 2.07
CA PHE A 128 4.23 7.35 0.89
C PHE A 128 3.62 5.99 0.53
N THR A 129 2.44 6.02 -0.05
CA THR A 129 1.83 4.85 -0.71
C THR A 129 2.45 4.59 -2.07
N ASN A 130 2.37 3.32 -2.52
CA ASN A 130 2.73 2.96 -3.89
C ASN A 130 1.76 3.63 -4.89
N ALA A 131 2.17 3.79 -6.14
CA ALA A 131 1.36 4.36 -7.23
C ALA A 131 0.00 3.65 -7.37
N THR A 132 -0.03 2.32 -7.39
CA THR A 132 -1.28 1.53 -7.49
C THR A 132 -2.22 1.79 -6.30
N GLN A 133 -1.65 1.93 -5.09
CA GLN A 133 -2.43 2.24 -3.90
C GLN A 133 -2.99 3.66 -3.97
N SER A 134 -2.19 4.64 -4.37
CA SER A 134 -2.63 6.03 -4.57
C SER A 134 -3.79 6.10 -5.58
N TRP A 135 -3.68 5.37 -6.69
CA TRP A 135 -4.74 5.29 -7.69
C TRP A 135 -6.03 4.68 -7.12
N LEU A 136 -5.93 3.58 -6.38
CA LEU A 136 -7.08 2.96 -5.70
C LEU A 136 -7.74 3.92 -4.71
N LEU A 137 -6.95 4.61 -3.89
CA LEU A 137 -7.46 5.57 -2.90
C LEU A 137 -8.20 6.74 -3.57
N ASP A 138 -7.67 7.25 -4.68
CA ASP A 138 -8.34 8.29 -5.47
C ASP A 138 -9.68 7.80 -6.04
N LYS A 139 -9.82 6.50 -6.36
CA LYS A 139 -11.12 5.93 -6.73
C LYS A 139 -12.07 5.78 -5.54
N MET A 140 -11.56 5.48 -4.34
CA MET A 140 -12.40 5.33 -3.13
C MET A 140 -12.94 6.67 -2.60
N VAL A 141 -12.39 7.79 -3.07
CA VAL A 141 -12.62 9.14 -2.56
C VAL A 141 -13.28 10.02 -3.63
N THR A 142 -14.02 11.04 -3.20
CA THR A 142 -14.71 11.98 -4.12
C THR A 142 -13.79 13.14 -4.51
N SER A 143 -14.12 13.85 -5.59
CA SER A 143 -13.35 15.02 -6.06
C SER A 143 -13.17 16.09 -4.98
N TYR A 144 -14.15 16.27 -4.08
CA TYR A 144 -14.07 17.22 -2.96
C TYR A 144 -12.79 17.10 -2.12
N TRP A 145 -12.32 15.87 -1.88
CA TRP A 145 -11.12 15.63 -1.08
C TRP A 145 -9.82 15.67 -1.88
N ARG A 146 -9.92 15.65 -3.21
CA ARG A 146 -8.77 15.75 -4.13
C ARG A 146 -8.44 17.21 -4.48
N ARG A 147 -9.34 18.15 -4.18
CA ARG A 147 -9.12 19.58 -4.42
C ARG A 147 -8.03 20.12 -3.50
N PRO A 148 -7.15 21.02 -3.99
CA PRO A 148 -6.21 21.79 -3.18
C PRO A 148 -6.91 22.53 -2.04
N LYS A 149 -6.25 22.62 -0.88
CA LYS A 149 -6.80 23.29 0.31
C LYS A 149 -5.69 24.01 1.04
N HIS A 150 -5.89 25.30 1.28
CA HIS A 150 -4.95 26.14 2.00
C HIS A 150 -5.45 26.40 3.40
N TYR A 151 -4.98 25.59 4.34
CA TYR A 151 -5.24 25.78 5.76
C TYR A 151 -4.15 26.66 6.38
N ILE A 152 -4.55 27.47 7.37
CA ILE A 152 -3.61 28.23 8.19
C ILE A 152 -2.77 27.23 9.00
N ASN A 153 -1.44 27.37 8.95
CA ASN A 153 -0.47 26.52 9.66
C ASN A 153 -0.54 25.01 9.33
N ASP A 154 -0.77 24.61 8.06
CA ASP A 154 -0.66 23.19 7.68
C ASP A 154 0.80 22.73 7.71
N PRO A 155 1.19 21.75 8.57
CA PRO A 155 2.55 21.21 8.59
C PRO A 155 2.96 20.53 7.27
N TYR A 156 2.00 20.15 6.42
CA TYR A 156 2.28 19.52 5.13
C TYR A 156 2.36 20.50 3.95
N ARG A 157 2.19 21.81 4.19
CA ARG A 157 2.18 22.84 3.14
C ARG A 157 3.39 22.77 2.19
N PRO A 158 4.64 22.55 2.66
CA PRO A 158 5.81 22.48 1.78
C PRO A 158 5.80 21.28 0.84
N TYR A 159 5.13 20.18 1.22
CA TYR A 159 5.13 18.92 0.46
C TYR A 159 4.01 18.84 -0.58
N HIS A 160 3.21 19.90 -0.73
CA HIS A 160 2.13 19.94 -1.72
C HIS A 160 2.62 20.21 -3.14
N SER A 161 3.80 20.83 -3.30
CA SER A 161 4.49 21.02 -4.58
C SER A 161 5.57 19.95 -4.78
N ARG A 162 5.83 19.58 -6.04
CA ARG A 162 6.91 18.67 -6.42
C ARG A 162 7.52 19.14 -7.74
N ASP A 163 8.55 19.97 -7.61
CA ASP A 163 9.09 20.75 -8.73
C ASP A 163 10.13 19.99 -9.56
N GLU A 164 10.83 19.03 -8.96
CA GLU A 164 11.92 18.29 -9.63
C GLU A 164 11.44 17.19 -10.58
N TYR A 165 10.17 16.78 -10.48
CA TYR A 165 9.67 15.64 -11.25
C TYR A 165 8.90 16.11 -12.48
N PHE A 166 9.40 15.75 -13.66
CA PHE A 166 8.92 16.23 -14.96
C PHE A 166 7.40 16.16 -15.17
N ALA A 167 6.70 15.18 -14.59
CA ALA A 167 5.25 15.03 -14.78
C ALA A 167 4.40 15.80 -13.74
N THR A 168 4.98 16.21 -12.61
CA THR A 168 4.27 16.96 -11.56
C THR A 168 4.79 18.39 -11.39
N GLN A 169 5.89 18.73 -12.06
CA GLN A 169 6.44 20.08 -12.05
C GLN A 169 5.41 21.08 -12.56
N SER A 170 5.31 22.22 -11.89
CA SER A 170 4.55 23.33 -12.40
C SER A 170 5.21 23.83 -13.68
N LYS A 171 4.41 24.15 -14.71
CA LYS A 171 4.96 24.75 -15.93
C LYS A 171 5.40 26.16 -15.58
N THR A 172 6.70 26.44 -15.68
CA THR A 172 7.20 27.80 -15.58
C THR A 172 6.63 28.59 -16.74
N PHE A 173 5.87 29.64 -16.46
CA PHE A 173 5.42 30.57 -17.50
C PHE A 173 6.67 31.31 -17.99
N LYS A 174 7.11 30.98 -19.21
CA LYS A 174 8.24 31.66 -19.84
C LYS A 174 7.70 32.98 -20.39
N VAL A 175 8.03 34.07 -19.70
CA VAL A 175 7.77 35.46 -20.15
C VAL A 175 8.67 35.78 -21.32
#